data_AF-S3J1H8-F1
#
_entry.id   AF-S3J1H8-F1
#
_cell.length_a   1.000
_cell.length_b   1.000
_cell.length_c   1.000
_cell.angle_alpha   90.00
_cell.angle_beta   90.00
_cell.angle_gamma   90.00
#
_symmetry.space_group_name_H-M   'P 1'
#
loop_
_entity.id
_entity.type
_entity.pdbx_description
1 polymer ?
#
loop_
_entity_poly.entity_id
_entity_poly.type
_entity_poly.pdbx_seq_one_letter_code
_entity_poly.pdbx_strand_id
1 'polypeptide(L)'
;MYADDRSGTAALTVDSKVTTRSQTTIPAPVREALKIQPGKDHLQYQILPGGRVLLSRREETPEDDVMEAFLQFLAADIKNAPQNIQPFDMSRGRELISGVDVNLDDEIRDED
;
A
#
# COMPACT_ATOMS: atom_id res chain seq x y z
N MET A 1 -16.79 5.50 -7.40
CA MET A 1 -17.23 4.56 -8.44
C MET A 1 -16.09 3.61 -8.73
N TYR A 2 -16.04 2.47 -8.02
CA TYR A 2 -15.31 1.27 -8.43
C TYR A 2 -16.10 0.09 -7.88
N ALA A 3 -17.06 -0.38 -8.66
CA ALA A 3 -17.59 -1.72 -8.52
C ALA A 3 -16.62 -2.62 -9.30
N ASP A 4 -15.67 -3.24 -8.61
CA ASP A 4 -14.94 -4.36 -9.19
C ASP A 4 -15.72 -5.63 -8.83
N ASP A 5 -16.78 -5.88 -9.60
CA ASP A 5 -17.50 -7.15 -9.62
C ASP A 5 -16.63 -8.19 -10.34
N ARG A 6 -15.57 -8.63 -9.66
CA ARG A 6 -14.96 -9.90 -10.02
C ARG A 6 -15.88 -10.97 -9.46
N SER A 7 -16.75 -11.48 -10.31
CA SER A 7 -17.28 -12.84 -10.21
C SER A 7 -16.07 -13.80 -10.27
N GLY A 8 -15.37 -13.90 -9.14
CA GLY A 8 -14.16 -14.68 -8.97
C GLY A 8 -14.55 -16.10 -8.59
N THR A 9 -14.32 -17.04 -9.48
CA THR A 9 -14.28 -18.46 -9.13
C THR A 9 -13.35 -18.63 -7.92
N ALA A 10 -13.81 -19.32 -6.88
CA ALA A 10 -13.03 -19.51 -5.67
C ALA A 10 -11.74 -20.27 -6.01
N ALA A 11 -10.58 -19.68 -5.69
CA ALA A 11 -9.28 -20.32 -5.89
C ALA A 11 -9.14 -21.59 -5.02
N LEU A 12 -9.83 -21.63 -3.88
CA LEU A 12 -9.90 -22.77 -2.97
C LEU A 12 -11.21 -22.68 -2.16
N THR A 13 -11.87 -23.81 -1.96
CA THR A 13 -13.02 -23.94 -1.05
C THR A 13 -12.64 -24.87 0.09
N VAL A 14 -12.77 -24.39 1.33
CA VAL A 14 -12.55 -25.18 2.55
C VAL A 14 -13.62 -24.86 3.57
N ASP A 15 -14.07 -25.87 4.31
CA ASP A 15 -15.12 -25.73 5.31
C ASP A 15 -14.57 -25.64 6.73
N SER A 16 -15.33 -25.05 7.63
CA SER A 16 -15.04 -25.03 9.07
C SER A 16 -16.33 -25.11 9.87
N LYS A 17 -16.33 -25.93 10.91
CA LYS A 17 -17.49 -26.05 11.81
C LYS A 17 -17.50 -24.89 12.81
N VAL A 18 -18.65 -24.23 12.93
CA VAL A 18 -18.89 -23.24 13.97
C VAL A 18 -19.11 -23.96 15.30
N THR A 19 -18.40 -23.55 16.34
CA THR A 19 -18.57 -24.06 17.70
C THR A 19 -19.83 -23.48 18.34
N THR A 20 -20.23 -24.05 19.49
CA THR A 20 -21.37 -23.52 20.26
C THR A 20 -21.18 -22.09 20.77
N ARG A 21 -19.95 -21.58 20.74
CA ARG A 21 -19.60 -20.20 21.12
C ARG A 21 -19.47 -19.27 19.90
N SER A 22 -19.99 -19.66 18.74
CA SER A 22 -19.89 -18.89 17.50
C SER A 22 -18.45 -18.64 17.04
N GLN A 23 -17.54 -19.56 17.32
CA GLN A 23 -16.14 -19.49 16.87
C GLN A 23 -15.89 -20.49 15.75
N THR A 24 -14.95 -20.19 14.85
CA THR A 24 -14.41 -21.15 13.88
C THR A 24 -12.90 -21.22 14.02
N THR A 25 -12.31 -22.38 13.68
CA THR A 25 -10.87 -22.47 13.46
C THR A 25 -10.59 -22.05 12.02
N ILE A 26 -9.68 -21.10 11.81
CA ILE A 26 -9.27 -20.70 10.45
C ILE A 26 -8.40 -21.83 9.87
N PRO A 27 -8.79 -22.50 8.76
CA PRO A 27 -7.99 -23.57 8.16
C PRO A 27 -6.60 -23.10 7.76
N ALA A 28 -5.62 -24.02 7.78
CA ALA A 28 -4.23 -23.69 7.42
C ALA A 28 -4.10 -23.00 6.05
N PRO A 29 -4.75 -23.46 4.96
CA PRO A 29 -4.66 -22.78 3.66
C PRO A 29 -5.16 -21.34 3.68
N VAL A 30 -6.18 -21.06 4.50
CA VAL A 30 -6.74 -19.70 4.62
C VAL A 30 -5.80 -18.80 5.42
N ARG A 31 -5.18 -19.31 6.49
CA ARG A 31 -4.17 -18.54 7.26
C ARG A 31 -2.96 -18.21 6.40
N GLU A 32 -2.49 -19.14 5.59
CA GLU A 32 -1.37 -18.97 4.67
C GLU A 32 -1.71 -17.94 3.57
N ALA A 33 -2.89 -18.06 2.95
CA ALA A 33 -3.36 -17.12 1.93
C ALA A 33 -3.48 -15.68 2.46
N LEU A 34 -3.96 -15.52 3.70
CA LEU A 34 -4.10 -14.22 4.36
C LEU A 34 -2.81 -13.77 5.08
N LYS A 35 -1.76 -14.59 5.12
CA LYS A 35 -0.50 -14.34 5.83
C LYS A 35 -0.70 -13.87 7.28
N ILE A 36 -1.63 -14.53 7.99
CA ILE A 36 -2.01 -14.16 9.36
C ILE A 36 -1.05 -14.79 10.37
N GLN A 37 -0.56 -13.97 11.30
CA GLN A 37 0.18 -14.39 12.49
C GLN A 37 -0.78 -14.52 13.69
N PRO A 38 -1.08 -15.76 14.15
CA PRO A 38 -1.97 -15.98 15.29
C PRO A 38 -1.50 -15.23 16.54
N GLY A 39 -2.43 -14.55 17.22
CA GLY A 39 -2.15 -13.80 18.45
C GLY A 39 -1.56 -12.39 18.24
N LYS A 40 -1.34 -11.97 16.99
CA LYS A 40 -0.87 -10.62 16.65
C LYS A 40 -1.83 -9.92 15.68
N ASP A 41 -2.14 -10.60 14.58
CA ASP A 41 -2.91 -9.97 13.51
C ASP A 41 -4.41 -10.01 13.79
N HIS A 42 -5.12 -9.00 13.31
CA HIS A 42 -6.58 -8.91 13.37
C HIS A 42 -7.21 -9.26 12.03
N LEU A 43 -8.44 -9.76 12.06
CA LEU A 43 -9.28 -9.99 10.89
C LEU A 43 -10.31 -8.88 10.73
N GLN A 44 -10.54 -8.45 9.50
CA GLN A 44 -11.63 -7.56 9.13
C GLN A 44 -12.70 -8.36 8.39
N TYR A 45 -13.96 -8.17 8.81
CA TYR A 45 -15.14 -8.72 8.16
C TYR A 45 -15.86 -7.61 7.43
N GLN A 46 -16.11 -7.79 6.13
CA GLN A 46 -16.96 -6.89 5.34
C GLN A 46 -18.18 -7.66 4.87
N ILE A 47 -19.36 -7.16 5.22
CA ILE A 47 -20.63 -7.73 4.77
C ILE A 47 -20.93 -7.17 3.39
N LEU A 48 -20.96 -8.05 2.38
CA LEU A 48 -21.29 -7.72 1.00
C LEU A 48 -22.78 -7.95 0.74
N PRO A 49 -23.34 -7.33 -0.33
CA PRO A 49 -24.70 -7.64 -0.77
C PRO A 49 -24.90 -9.14 -1.02
N GLY A 50 -26.11 -9.63 -0.71
CA GLY A 50 -26.46 -11.05 -0.83
C GLY A 50 -25.99 -11.94 0.33
N GLY A 51 -25.59 -11.34 1.46
CA GLY A 51 -25.23 -12.09 2.67
C GLY A 51 -23.85 -12.75 2.62
N ARG A 52 -23.04 -12.43 1.61
CA ARG A 52 -21.64 -12.87 1.53
C ARG A 52 -20.79 -12.05 2.48
N VAL A 53 -19.74 -12.66 3.02
CA VAL A 53 -18.78 -11.99 3.89
C VAL A 53 -17.40 -12.11 3.27
N LEU A 54 -16.73 -10.97 3.07
CA LEU A 54 -15.32 -10.93 2.74
C LEU A 54 -14.52 -10.89 4.04
N LEU A 55 -13.54 -11.79 4.15
CA LEU A 55 -12.61 -11.87 5.26
C LEU A 55 -11.22 -11.50 4.78
N SER A 56 -10.60 -10.51 5.43
CA SER A 56 -9.22 -10.08 5.14
C SER A 56 -8.43 -9.92 6.44
N ARG A 57 -7.10 -10.01 6.35
CA ARG A 57 -6.22 -9.54 7.42
C ARG A 57 -6.34 -8.01 7.49
N ARG A 58 -6.59 -7.45 8.67
CA ARG A 58 -6.50 -6.01 8.90
C ARG A 58 -5.02 -5.64 8.83
N GLU A 59 -4.68 -4.84 7.84
CA GLU A 59 -3.38 -4.18 7.82
C GLU A 59 -3.48 -2.97 8.74
N GLU A 60 -2.64 -2.94 9.76
CA GLU A 60 -2.32 -1.69 10.41
C GLU A 60 -1.43 -0.96 9.42
N THR A 61 -1.98 0.03 8.74
CA THR A 61 -1.15 1.00 8.04
C THR A 61 -0.47 1.79 9.14
N PRO A 62 0.85 1.63 9.39
CA PRO A 62 1.52 2.56 10.27
C PRO A 62 1.28 3.96 9.71
N GLU A 63 0.74 4.86 10.53
CA GLU A 63 0.77 6.27 10.19
C GLU A 63 2.24 6.66 10.10
N ASP A 64 2.67 7.01 8.89
CA ASP A 64 3.99 7.58 8.66
C ASP A 64 3.88 9.08 8.87
N ASP A 65 4.02 9.49 10.13
CA ASP A 65 3.93 10.90 10.55
C ASP A 65 4.87 11.80 9.73
N VAL A 66 6.02 11.27 9.28
CA VAL A 66 7.00 12.00 8.48
C VAL A 66 6.47 12.22 7.07
N MET A 67 5.94 11.17 6.43
CA MET A 67 5.30 11.28 5.13
C MET A 67 4.09 12.21 5.18
N GLU A 68 3.26 12.11 6.22
CA GLU A 68 2.11 12.99 6.38
C GLU A 68 2.54 14.46 6.52
N ALA A 69 3.50 14.75 7.41
CA ALA A 69 4.01 16.11 7.60
C ALA A 69 4.62 16.68 6.30
N PHE A 70 5.36 15.86 5.55
CA PHE A 70 5.93 16.25 4.26
C PHE A 70 4.84 16.60 3.23
N LEU A 71 3.80 15.77 3.11
CA LEU A 71 2.69 16.03 2.20
C LEU A 71 1.88 17.26 2.61
N GLN A 72 1.68 17.48 3.91
CA GLN A 72 1.03 18.69 4.43
C GLN A 72 1.86 19.95 4.12
N PHE A 73 3.18 19.89 4.30
CA PHE A 73 4.10 20.97 3.94
C PHE A 73 3.99 21.31 2.44
N LEU A 74 4.08 20.31 1.57
CA LEU A 74 3.98 20.51 0.12
C LEU A 74 2.61 21.07 -0.28
N ALA A 75 1.52 20.55 0.31
CA ALA A 75 0.18 21.06 0.05
C ALA A 75 0.01 22.51 0.49
N ALA A 76 0.62 22.92 1.61
CA ALA A 76 0.62 24.31 2.07
C ALA A 76 1.42 25.22 1.14
N ASP A 77 2.61 24.80 0.71
CA ASP A 77 3.45 25.56 -0.22
C ASP A 77 2.76 25.78 -1.57
N ILE A 78 2.19 24.72 -2.16
CA ILE A 78 1.42 24.78 -3.41
C ILE A 78 0.26 25.77 -3.31
N LYS A 79 -0.48 25.77 -2.19
CA LYS A 79 -1.62 26.67 -1.99
C LYS A 79 -1.21 28.12 -1.78
N ASN A 80 -0.15 28.36 -1.02
CA ASN A 80 0.29 29.71 -0.64
C ASN A 80 1.15 30.37 -1.71
N ALA A 81 1.85 29.59 -2.52
CA ALA A 81 2.75 30.06 -3.56
C ALA A 81 2.61 29.22 -4.86
N PRO A 82 1.42 29.20 -5.49
CA PRO A 82 1.20 28.43 -6.72
C PRO A 82 2.15 28.84 -7.86
N GLN A 83 2.67 30.07 -7.84
CA GLN A 83 3.68 30.55 -8.78
C GLN A 83 5.02 29.79 -8.70
N ASN A 84 5.30 29.07 -7.62
CA ASN A 84 6.51 28.25 -7.47
C ASN A 84 6.43 26.94 -8.26
N ILE A 85 5.23 26.52 -8.66
CA ILE A 85 5.01 25.30 -9.45
C ILE A 85 5.27 25.66 -10.91
N GLN A 86 6.53 25.56 -11.32
CA GLN A 86 6.96 25.84 -12.68
C GLN A 86 7.68 24.62 -13.26
N PRO A 87 7.61 24.43 -14.59
CA PRO A 87 8.48 23.47 -15.26
C PRO A 87 9.94 23.73 -14.87
N PHE A 88 10.67 22.68 -14.57
CA PHE A 88 12.09 22.80 -14.26
C PHE A 88 12.86 23.30 -15.48
N ASP A 89 13.66 24.35 -15.30
CA ASP A 89 14.50 24.88 -16.36
C ASP A 89 15.74 23.99 -16.55
N MET A 90 15.73 23.23 -17.66
CA MET A 90 16.83 22.33 -18.03
C MET A 90 18.16 23.04 -18.24
N SER A 91 18.16 24.35 -18.54
CA SER A 91 19.41 25.11 -18.69
C SER A 91 20.14 25.25 -17.34
N ARG A 92 19.40 25.51 -16.26
CA ARG A 92 19.90 25.51 -14.89
C ARG A 92 20.41 24.14 -14.46
N GLY A 93 19.72 23.08 -14.87
CA GLY A 93 20.19 21.70 -14.65
C GLY A 93 21.57 21.45 -15.29
N ARG A 94 21.75 21.89 -16.54
CA ARG A 94 23.03 21.77 -17.27
C ARG A 94 24.15 22.60 -16.64
N GLU A 95 23.83 23.77 -16.09
CA GLU A 95 24.80 24.60 -15.36
C GLU A 95 25.28 23.90 -14.08
N LEU A 96 24.36 23.32 -13.30
CA LEU A 96 24.69 22.65 -12.03
C LEU A 96 25.60 21.43 -12.20
N ILE A 97 25.49 20.72 -13.31
CA ILE A 97 26.34 19.55 -13.64
C ILE A 97 27.55 19.92 -14.51
N SER A 98 27.79 21.21 -14.75
CA SER A 98 28.92 21.66 -15.56
C SER A 98 30.23 21.20 -14.92
N GLY A 99 31.02 20.42 -15.68
CA GLY A 99 32.27 19.85 -15.20
C GLY A 99 32.15 18.53 -14.44
N VAL A 100 30.94 18.00 -14.26
CA VAL A 100 30.74 16.61 -13.82
C VAL A 100 30.93 15.70 -15.03
N ASP A 101 32.00 14.91 -15.01
CA ASP A 101 32.24 13.87 -16.01
C ASP A 101 31.48 12.61 -15.60
N VAL A 102 30.43 12.27 -16.37
CA VAL A 102 29.59 11.10 -16.10
C VAL A 102 29.86 10.07 -17.17
N ASN A 103 30.43 8.93 -16.78
CA ASN A 103 30.52 7.78 -17.65
C ASN A 103 29.24 6.93 -17.53
N LEU A 104 28.49 6.80 -18.63
CA LEU A 104 27.25 6.01 -18.66
C LEU A 104 27.50 4.50 -18.70
N ASP A 105 28.74 4.08 -18.98
CA ASP A 105 29.15 2.68 -19.02
C ASP A 105 29.65 2.19 -17.64
N ASP A 106 29.81 3.08 -16.66
CA ASP A 106 30.17 2.70 -15.31
C ASP A 106 28.98 2.05 -14.60
N GLU A 107 29.24 1.00 -13.81
CA GLU A 107 28.23 0.44 -12.92
C GLU A 107 27.80 1.52 -11.91
N ILE A 108 26.48 1.76 -11.82
CA ILE A 108 25.92 2.60 -10.76
C ILE A 108 26.09 1.82 -9.46
N ARG A 109 27.03 2.26 -8.63
CA ARG A 109 27.23 1.72 -7.30
C ARG A 109 26.34 2.48 -6.34
N ASP A 110 25.64 1.75 -5.47
CA ASP A 110 25.12 2.33 -4.25
C ASP A 110 26.36 2.66 -3.39
N GLU A 111 26.69 3.94 -3.24
CA GLU A 111 27.68 4.33 -2.22
C GLU A 111 27.07 4.09 -0.84
N ASP A 112 27.83 3.45 0.07
CA ASP A 112 27.45 3.14 1.46
C ASP A 112 27.08 4.40 2.28
#